data_AF-A0A645GL69-F1
#
_entry.id   AF-A0A645GL69-F1
#
_cell.length_a   1.000
_cell.length_b   1.000
_cell.length_c   1.000
_cell.angle_alpha   90.00
_cell.angle_beta   90.00
_cell.angle_gamma   90.00
#
_symmetry.space_group_name_H-M   'P 1'
#
loop_
_entity.id
_entity.type
_entity.pdbx_description
1 polymer ?
#
loop_
_entity_poly.entity_id
_entity_poly.type
_entity_poly.pdbx_seq_one_letter_code
_entity_poly.pdbx_strand_id
1 'polypeptide(L)' 'MDNDIKVEKECPTCHGHGKIDNKDCTACNGTGTVLTEEGLKILNYLRNSIRISEH' A
#
# COMPACT_ATOMS: atom_id res chain seq x y z
N MET A 1 8.08 1.15 23.98
CA MET A 1 7.29 1.96 23.03
C MET A 1 7.59 1.44 21.65
N ASP A 2 6.63 0.73 21.06
CA ASP A 2 6.76 0.08 19.77
C ASP A 2 6.74 1.13 18.66
N ASN A 3 7.90 1.36 18.04
CA ASN A 3 8.11 2.28 16.91
C ASN A 3 7.78 1.58 15.57
N ASP A 4 6.76 0.72 15.56
CA ASP A 4 6.33 -0.01 14.36
C ASP A 4 5.28 0.81 13.61
N ILE A 5 5.73 1.64 12.65
CA ILE A 5 4.82 2.29 11.71
C ILE A 5 4.41 1.26 10.66
N LYS A 6 3.15 0.82 10.71
CA LYS A 6 2.58 -0.08 9.71
C LYS A 6 2.21 0.70 8.45
N VAL A 7 3.03 0.59 7.41
CA VAL A 7 2.81 1.25 6.11
C VAL A 7 1.83 0.49 5.22
N GLU A 8 1.62 -0.79 5.49
CA GLU A 8 0.72 -1.67 4.75
C GLU A 8 -0.17 -2.46 5.71
N LYS A 9 -1.34 -2.86 5.23
CA LYS A 9 -2.26 -3.76 5.91
C LYS A 9 -2.79 -4.80 4.94
N GLU A 10 -3.26 -5.91 5.47
CA GLU A 10 -3.93 -6.94 4.68
C GLU A 10 -5.11 -6.34 3.90
N CYS A 11 -5.23 -6.71 2.62
CA CYS A 11 -6.34 -6.27 1.80
C CYS A 11 -7.64 -6.82 2.38
N PRO A 12 -8.61 -5.98 2.80
CA PRO A 12 -9.84 -6.45 3.43
C PRO A 12 -10.75 -7.20 2.45
N THR A 13 -10.55 -7.03 1.14
CA THR A 13 -11.38 -7.64 0.09
C THR A 13 -11.00 -9.09 -0.18
N CYS A 14 -9.70 -9.39 -0.22
CA CYS A 14 -9.21 -10.75 -0.45
C CYS A 14 -8.59 -11.38 0.81
N HIS A 15 -8.58 -10.69 1.95
CA HIS A 15 -8.00 -11.17 3.21
C HIS A 15 -6.56 -11.65 3.05
N GLY A 16 -5.69 -10.86 2.41
CA GLY A 16 -4.28 -11.21 2.23
C GLY A 16 -3.97 -12.14 1.07
N HIS A 17 -4.95 -12.81 0.45
CA HIS A 17 -4.71 -13.82 -0.58
C HIS A 17 -4.24 -13.26 -1.93
N GLY A 18 -4.47 -11.97 -2.19
CA GLY A 18 -4.17 -11.34 -3.49
C GLY A 18 -5.12 -11.77 -4.63
N LYS A 19 -5.92 -12.83 -4.45
CA LYS A 19 -6.84 -13.37 -5.46
C LYS A 19 -8.23 -13.65 -4.88
N ILE A 20 -9.25 -13.60 -5.74
CA ILE A 20 -10.62 -14.01 -5.44
C ILE A 20 -11.08 -14.88 -6.62
N ASP A 21 -11.52 -16.11 -6.35
CA ASP A 21 -11.97 -17.07 -7.38
C ASP A 21 -10.98 -17.23 -8.55
N ASN A 22 -9.69 -17.44 -8.23
CA ASN A 22 -8.56 -17.56 -9.18
C ASN A 22 -8.27 -16.32 -10.04
N LYS A 23 -8.98 -15.21 -9.85
CA LYS A 23 -8.70 -13.93 -10.48
C LYS A 23 -7.96 -13.01 -9.53
N ASP A 24 -7.10 -12.14 -10.05
CA ASP A 24 -6.41 -11.15 -9.23
C ASP A 24 -7.42 -10.20 -8.57
N CYS A 25 -7.22 -9.95 -7.28
CA CYS A 25 -8.08 -9.04 -6.53
C CYS A 25 -7.87 -7.62 -7.06
N THR A 26 -8.92 -6.99 -7.58
CA THR A 26 -8.87 -5.63 -8.15
C THR A 26 -8.61 -4.55 -7.11
N ALA A 27 -8.95 -4.79 -5.84
CA ALA A 27 -8.76 -3.83 -4.77
C ALA A 27 -7.27 -3.63 -4.41
N CYS A 28 -6.49 -4.71 -4.45
CA CYS A 28 -5.04 -4.67 -4.20
C CYS A 28 -4.20 -4.91 -5.46
N ASN A 29 -4.82 -5.12 -6.61
CA ASN A 29 -4.16 -5.47 -7.87
C ASN A 29 -3.24 -6.71 -7.74
N GLY A 30 -3.70 -7.76 -7.05
CA GLY A 30 -2.94 -9.00 -6.90
C GLY A 30 -1.95 -9.04 -5.73
N THR A 31 -1.67 -7.91 -5.06
CA THR A 31 -0.59 -7.86 -4.04
C THR A 31 -0.95 -8.50 -2.70
N GLY A 32 -2.25 -8.60 -2.37
CA GLY A 32 -2.72 -9.08 -1.07
C GLY A 32 -2.69 -8.02 0.04
N THR A 33 -2.04 -6.88 -0.17
CA THR A 33 -1.93 -5.78 0.78
C THR A 33 -2.41 -4.46 0.19
N VAL A 34 -2.80 -3.52 1.06
CA VAL A 34 -3.09 -2.13 0.71
C VAL A 34 -2.32 -1.21 1.65
N LEU A 35 -1.91 -0.04 1.14
CA LEU A 35 -1.24 0.97 1.97
C LEU A 35 -2.18 1.47 3.07
N THR A 36 -1.62 1.70 4.25
CA THR A 36 -2.31 2.44 5.31
C THR A 36 -2.32 3.94 4.99
N GLU A 37 -3.09 4.73 5.74
CA GLU A 37 -3.06 6.18 5.59
C GLU A 37 -1.66 6.77 5.83
N GLU A 38 -0.89 6.22 6.76
CA GLU A 38 0.50 6.62 6.99
C GLU A 38 1.40 6.22 5.82
N GLY A 39 1.27 4.99 5.31
CA GLY A 39 2.01 4.53 4.13
C GLY A 39 1.73 5.40 2.91
N LEU A 40 0.48 5.81 2.68
CA LEU A 40 0.11 6.73 1.61
C LEU A 40 0.75 8.11 1.79
N LYS A 41 0.79 8.65 3.02
CA LYS A 41 1.43 9.94 3.30
C LYS A 41 2.93 9.89 3.00
N ILE A 42 3.61 8.84 3.43
CA ILE A 42 5.05 8.65 3.19
C ILE A 42 5.31 8.52 1.68
N LEU A 43 4.54 7.69 0.97
CA LEU A 43 4.68 7.53 -0.47
C LEU A 43 4.49 8.87 -1.21
N ASN A 44 3.47 9.64 -0.83
CA ASN A 44 3.21 10.94 -1.45
C ASN A 44 4.33 11.95 -1.16
N TYR A 45 4.87 11.96 0.07
CA TYR A 45 6.03 12.78 0.43
C TYR A 45 7.22 12.44 -0.46
N LEU A 46 7.59 11.16 -0.55
CA LEU A 46 8.72 10.70 -1.36
C LEU A 46 8.53 11.04 -2.84
N ARG A 47 7.34 10.80 -3.40
CA ARG A 47 7.00 11.14 -4.79
C ARG A 47 7.18 12.64 -5.05
N ASN A 48 6.69 13.49 -4.16
CA ASN A 48 6.86 14.94 -4.29
C ASN A 48 8.31 15.37 -4.18
N SER A 49 9.08 14.80 -3.24
CA SER A 49 10.50 15.12 -3.07
C SER A 49 11.32 14.81 -4.32
N ILE A 50 11.08 13.66 -4.96
CA ILE A 50 11.73 13.30 -6.23
C ILE A 50 11.35 14.31 -7.32
N ARG A 51 10.06 14.61 -7.48
CA ARG A 51 9.57 15.56 -8.49
C ARG A 51 10.15 16.97 -8.33
N ILE A 52 10.36 17.43 -7.10
CA ILE A 52 10.94 18.75 -6.81
C ILE A 52 12.45 18.77 -7.09
N SER A 53 13.13 17.62 -6.98
CA SER A 53 14.58 17.52 -7.20
C SER A 53 14.95 17.52 -8.70
N GLU A 54 13.98 17.31 -9.58
CA GLU A 54 14.14 17.34 -11.05
C GLU A 54 13.95 18.73 -11.67
N HIS A 55 13.68 19.77 -10.86
CA HIS A 55 13.53 21.16 -11.28
C HIS A 55 14.51 22.07 -10.53
#